data_AF-A0A7M6DPP2-F1
#
_entry.id   AF-A0A7M6DPP2-F1
#
_cell.length_a   1.000
_cell.length_b   1.000
_cell.length_c   1.000
_cell.angle_alpha   90.00
_cell.angle_beta   90.00
_cell.angle_gamma   90.00
#
_symmetry.space_group_name_H-M   'P 1'
#
loop_
_entity.id
_entity.type
_entity.pdbx_description
1 polymer ?
#
loop_
_entity_poly.entity_id
_entity_poly.type
_entity_poly.pdbx_seq_one_letter_code
_entity_poly.pdbx_strand_id
1 'polypeptide(L)'
;MPPYGSPYKDEIKDETGMPPYGSPYKDEIKDETGMPPYSSPYKDEIKDETGRPPYSSPYKDEINDESAPANNEREMEGFPPISPGWDKIKDESAPVYRDHHHREVEEKPAVSTYIANWWNTFDHGGWSRCADGTYLTGLWRNSPPGAFWTVQKKDRLGLLEEGDCKTAPSELVGDSKDQDCYRLDITNIFDHKGWAKCTTGYYIKSIYSTKGSSLHNIEELQCCKPKVNNVIQGVCYDQSVSDSFDKKGWSKCRNGTYMTGMWRNDCDSLHCIERFKCCGMKKNVVSPGKVLVSTSDWWTTFDHGGWSKCPAGEYMTGLYRSSPESTDRIGLLEEGECKSAPLNWASLSRQDCHDLDLKISFDKQGWGKCKPGYYMSGMYSTKGTNLHNIENFQCCRPNTNAVIQGSCYQQDVKISFDNKGWSKCKSGTYMTGLYRSTCDWLYCIESFNCCAMKHV
;
A
#
# COMPACT_ATOMS: atom_id res chain seq x y z
N MET A 1 78.59 -26.34 -25.27
CA MET A 1 77.67 -26.03 -24.16
C MET A 1 76.57 -27.09 -24.13
N PRO A 2 76.14 -27.57 -22.95
CA PRO A 2 75.16 -28.66 -22.78
C PRO A 2 73.71 -28.10 -22.59
N PRO A 3 72.67 -28.92 -22.29
CA PRO A 3 72.22 -30.09 -23.06
C PRO A 3 70.67 -30.19 -23.23
N TYR A 4 70.24 -31.21 -23.98
CA TYR A 4 69.00 -32.02 -23.91
C TYR A 4 67.92 -31.80 -22.82
N GLY A 5 66.65 -32.03 -23.21
CA GLY A 5 65.59 -32.52 -22.30
C GLY A 5 64.16 -32.38 -22.86
N SER A 6 63.37 -33.47 -22.90
CA SER A 6 61.98 -33.52 -23.39
C SER A 6 61.02 -34.05 -22.27
N PRO A 7 59.69 -34.26 -22.47
CA PRO A 7 58.66 -33.89 -21.49
C PRO A 7 58.00 -35.07 -20.76
N TYR A 8 57.12 -34.82 -19.78
CA TYR A 8 56.02 -35.72 -19.38
C TYR A 8 54.87 -34.97 -18.67
N LYS A 9 53.74 -35.68 -18.45
CA LYS A 9 52.43 -35.19 -17.98
C LYS A 9 52.10 -35.64 -16.54
N ASP A 10 50.84 -35.37 -16.15
CA ASP A 10 50.03 -36.06 -15.12
C ASP A 10 50.30 -35.59 -13.66
N GLU A 11 49.34 -35.57 -12.71
CA GLU A 11 47.94 -36.03 -12.69
C GLU A 11 47.11 -35.29 -11.60
N ILE A 12 45.80 -35.57 -11.52
CA ILE A 12 44.88 -35.04 -10.49
C ILE A 12 45.00 -35.85 -9.18
N LYS A 13 44.88 -35.18 -8.02
CA LYS A 13 44.42 -35.83 -6.77
C LYS A 13 43.40 -34.97 -6.03
N ASP A 14 42.34 -35.63 -5.61
CA ASP A 14 41.29 -35.15 -4.70
C ASP A 14 41.38 -36.01 -3.43
N GLU A 15 41.35 -35.42 -2.23
CA GLU A 15 41.16 -36.14 -0.98
C GLU A 15 40.78 -35.20 0.18
N THR A 16 39.48 -35.23 0.50
CA THR A 16 38.85 -35.14 1.83
C THR A 16 39.72 -34.88 3.08
N GLY A 17 39.31 -33.91 3.92
CA GLY A 17 39.62 -33.94 5.36
C GLY A 17 39.62 -32.59 6.09
N MET A 18 38.53 -32.24 6.76
CA MET A 18 38.51 -31.16 7.76
C MET A 18 37.61 -31.54 8.93
N PRO A 19 38.17 -31.70 10.14
CA PRO A 19 37.73 -30.91 11.31
C PRO A 19 38.89 -30.72 12.34
N PRO A 20 38.66 -30.30 13.60
CA PRO A 20 38.12 -29.01 14.01
C PRO A 20 38.94 -28.33 15.14
N TYR A 21 38.86 -27.01 15.30
CA TYR A 21 39.08 -26.34 16.59
C TYR A 21 38.16 -25.13 16.72
N GLY A 22 37.70 -24.84 17.94
CA GLY A 22 36.78 -23.72 18.18
C GLY A 22 36.99 -23.04 19.52
N SER A 23 36.65 -21.74 19.53
CA SER A 23 36.37 -20.87 20.69
C SER A 23 37.49 -20.67 21.73
N PRO A 24 37.35 -19.72 22.68
CA PRO A 24 36.40 -18.59 22.72
C PRO A 24 37.08 -17.22 22.98
N TYR A 25 36.38 -16.12 22.69
CA TYR A 25 36.53 -14.89 23.48
C TYR A 25 35.15 -14.30 23.79
N LYS A 26 34.84 -14.25 25.09
CA LYS A 26 33.92 -13.29 25.69
C LYS A 26 34.77 -12.12 26.17
N ASP A 27 34.22 -10.91 26.13
CA ASP A 27 34.52 -9.89 27.14
C ASP A 27 33.26 -9.03 27.36
N GLU A 28 33.02 -8.68 28.63
CA GLU A 28 31.87 -7.90 29.10
C GLU A 28 32.32 -6.48 29.44
N ILE A 29 31.71 -5.45 28.81
CA ILE A 29 31.77 -4.05 29.25
C ILE A 29 30.34 -3.51 29.14
N LYS A 30 29.56 -3.63 30.22
CA LYS A 30 29.34 -2.62 31.28
C LYS A 30 28.40 -1.48 30.86
N ASP A 31 27.26 -1.50 31.52
CA ASP A 31 26.28 -0.44 31.62
C ASP A 31 26.86 0.71 32.48
N GLU A 32 26.99 1.92 31.95
CA GLU A 32 27.28 3.12 32.73
C GLU A 32 26.33 4.26 32.37
N THR A 33 25.64 4.74 33.40
CA THR A 33 24.66 5.82 33.37
C THR A 33 25.29 7.19 33.15
N GLY A 34 24.70 8.00 32.25
CA GLY A 34 24.77 9.46 32.35
C GLY A 34 25.13 10.19 31.06
N MET A 35 24.12 10.82 30.44
CA MET A 35 24.33 11.99 29.59
C MET A 35 23.36 13.12 29.99
N PRO A 36 23.79 14.40 29.92
CA PRO A 36 23.06 15.53 30.48
C PRO A 36 21.91 16.01 29.59
N PRO A 37 20.94 16.76 30.15
CA PRO A 37 19.87 17.37 29.36
C PRO A 37 20.41 18.51 28.51
N TYR A 38 20.18 18.44 27.20
CA TYR A 38 20.34 19.60 26.32
C TYR A 38 19.18 20.58 26.54
N SER A 39 19.52 21.80 26.92
CA SER A 39 18.58 22.91 27.05
C SER A 39 18.16 23.45 25.68
N SER A 40 16.85 23.56 25.45
CA SER A 40 16.29 24.30 24.32
C SER A 40 16.05 25.76 24.73
N PRO A 41 16.60 26.76 24.01
CA PRO A 41 16.33 28.17 24.25
C PRO A 41 15.39 28.75 23.19
N TYR A 42 14.12 28.34 23.18
CA TYR A 42 13.05 29.08 22.51
C TYR A 42 11.92 29.39 23.50
N LYS A 43 11.96 30.62 24.02
CA LYS A 43 10.79 31.27 24.60
C LYS A 43 10.01 31.91 23.46
N ASP A 44 8.77 31.50 23.28
CA ASP A 44 7.75 32.38 22.70
C ASP A 44 6.64 32.53 23.74
N GLU A 45 6.45 33.78 24.18
CA GLU A 45 5.41 34.16 25.13
C GLU A 45 4.09 34.39 24.37
N ILE A 46 3.10 33.52 24.55
CA ILE A 46 1.70 33.87 24.29
C ILE A 46 0.92 33.64 25.58
N LYS A 47 0.18 34.67 25.99
CA LYS A 47 -0.44 34.80 27.30
C LYS A 47 -1.77 34.06 27.37
N ASP A 48 -2.04 33.46 28.52
CA ASP A 48 -3.40 33.16 28.95
C ASP A 48 -4.19 34.47 29.10
N GLU A 49 -5.39 34.53 28.51
CA GLU A 49 -6.47 35.40 29.01
C GLU A 49 -7.77 34.59 29.14
N THR A 50 -8.24 34.48 30.38
CA THR A 50 -9.50 33.84 30.75
C THR A 50 -10.69 34.75 30.46
N GLY A 51 -11.70 34.28 29.70
CA GLY A 51 -12.93 35.07 29.50
C GLY A 51 -14.10 34.35 28.82
N ARG A 52 -15.20 34.16 29.56
CA ARG A 52 -16.56 33.75 29.12
C ARG A 52 -17.55 34.23 30.21
N PRO A 53 -18.89 34.34 30.02
CA PRO A 53 -19.77 34.52 28.83
C PRO A 53 -20.34 36.00 28.79
N PRO A 54 -21.50 36.39 28.15
CA PRO A 54 -22.66 35.62 27.64
C PRO A 54 -23.40 36.04 26.34
N TYR A 55 -24.31 35.13 25.89
CA TYR A 55 -25.53 35.24 25.03
C TYR A 55 -25.56 36.18 23.80
N SER A 56 -25.93 35.71 22.59
CA SER A 56 -27.34 35.40 22.23
C SER A 56 -27.50 34.83 20.80
N SER A 57 -28.71 34.32 20.47
CA SER A 57 -29.16 33.75 19.17
C SER A 57 -30.27 34.65 18.56
N PRO A 58 -30.61 34.60 17.25
CA PRO A 58 -31.56 33.62 16.66
C PRO A 58 -31.04 33.07 15.31
N TYR A 59 -31.69 32.22 14.50
CA TYR A 59 -32.95 31.42 14.56
C TYR A 59 -32.57 29.90 14.53
N LYS A 60 -33.41 28.86 14.63
CA LYS A 60 -34.84 28.52 14.38
C LYS A 60 -35.30 28.27 12.93
N ASP A 61 -35.40 27.00 12.58
CA ASP A 61 -36.61 26.41 11.97
C ASP A 61 -36.80 24.99 12.55
N GLU A 62 -38.05 24.64 12.85
CA GLU A 62 -38.46 23.39 13.52
C GLU A 62 -39.39 22.60 12.58
N ILE A 63 -39.14 21.30 12.40
CA ILE A 63 -40.18 20.33 12.08
C ILE A 63 -39.92 19.05 12.89
N ASN A 64 -40.68 18.88 13.97
CA ASN A 64 -41.02 17.57 14.49
C ASN A 64 -42.31 17.13 13.78
N ASP A 65 -42.50 15.82 13.60
CA ASP A 65 -43.80 15.24 13.98
C ASP A 65 -43.67 13.75 14.32
N GLU A 66 -44.27 13.36 15.43
CA GLU A 66 -44.56 11.98 15.79
C GLU A 66 -46.08 11.76 15.69
N SER A 67 -46.46 10.48 15.68
CA SER A 67 -47.80 9.93 16.00
C SER A 67 -48.72 9.57 14.83
N ALA A 68 -49.32 8.39 14.98
CA ALA A 68 -50.43 7.88 14.19
C ALA A 68 -51.75 8.12 14.95
N PRO A 69 -52.89 8.03 14.25
CA PRO A 69 -54.05 7.33 14.81
C PRO A 69 -54.71 6.35 13.83
N ALA A 70 -55.70 5.60 14.34
CA ALA A 70 -56.37 4.48 13.65
C ALA A 70 -57.88 4.74 13.41
N ASN A 71 -58.49 3.84 12.62
CA ASN A 71 -59.94 3.65 12.35
C ASN A 71 -60.58 4.75 11.44
N ASN A 72 -61.52 4.48 10.52
CA ASN A 72 -62.61 3.48 10.56
C ASN A 72 -63.24 3.20 9.17
N GLU A 73 -64.18 2.26 9.10
CA GLU A 73 -64.85 1.70 7.89
C GLU A 73 -66.03 2.53 7.32
N ARG A 74 -66.32 2.45 6.00
CA ARG A 74 -67.65 2.09 5.45
C ARG A 74 -67.69 1.78 3.93
N GLU A 75 -68.80 1.16 3.51
CA GLU A 75 -69.03 0.38 2.27
C GLU A 75 -69.72 1.13 1.10
N MET A 76 -69.70 0.54 -0.11
CA MET A 76 -70.86 0.20 -1.00
C MET A 76 -70.30 -0.27 -2.37
N GLU A 77 -70.41 -1.54 -2.77
CA GLU A 77 -71.58 -2.28 -3.32
C GLU A 77 -71.82 -2.04 -4.83
N GLY A 78 -71.91 -3.13 -5.63
CA GLY A 78 -72.12 -3.06 -7.09
C GLY A 78 -71.90 -4.37 -7.88
N PHE A 79 -72.73 -5.40 -7.64
CA PHE A 79 -72.81 -6.66 -8.42
C PHE A 79 -73.77 -6.51 -9.64
N PRO A 80 -73.66 -7.30 -10.75
CA PRO A 80 -74.03 -8.73 -10.72
C PRO A 80 -73.16 -9.71 -11.56
N PRO A 81 -73.26 -11.03 -11.30
CA PRO A 81 -72.56 -12.09 -12.04
C PRO A 81 -73.43 -12.69 -13.18
N ILE A 82 -72.83 -13.58 -13.99
CA ILE A 82 -73.39 -14.89 -14.43
C ILE A 82 -72.31 -15.63 -15.26
N SER A 83 -72.13 -16.92 -14.98
CA SER A 83 -71.65 -17.93 -15.95
C SER A 83 -72.56 -19.16 -15.81
N PRO A 84 -72.91 -19.84 -16.91
CA PRO A 84 -72.32 -21.16 -17.15
C PRO A 84 -72.22 -21.56 -18.64
N GLY A 85 -71.39 -22.57 -18.97
CA GLY A 85 -71.40 -23.19 -20.30
C GLY A 85 -70.31 -24.27 -20.44
N TRP A 86 -70.70 -25.50 -20.77
CA TRP A 86 -69.81 -26.68 -20.81
C TRP A 86 -69.37 -27.05 -22.24
N ASP A 87 -68.27 -27.83 -22.27
CA ASP A 87 -67.95 -28.91 -23.22
C ASP A 87 -67.38 -28.61 -24.64
N LYS A 88 -66.16 -29.16 -24.82
CA LYS A 88 -65.61 -29.88 -26.00
C LYS A 88 -65.56 -29.20 -27.37
N ILE A 89 -64.33 -29.08 -27.89
CA ILE A 89 -63.90 -29.67 -29.17
C ILE A 89 -62.40 -30.03 -29.05
N LYS A 90 -62.02 -31.20 -29.58
CA LYS A 90 -60.64 -31.49 -29.99
C LYS A 90 -60.55 -31.26 -31.50
N ASP A 91 -59.55 -30.53 -31.98
CA ASP A 91 -58.79 -31.01 -33.15
C ASP A 91 -57.41 -30.32 -33.27
N GLU A 92 -56.56 -30.91 -34.10
CA GLU A 92 -55.15 -30.61 -34.28
C GLU A 92 -54.91 -29.70 -35.50
N SER A 93 -54.11 -28.62 -35.38
CA SER A 93 -53.36 -28.07 -36.53
C SER A 93 -52.33 -26.97 -36.18
N ALA A 94 -51.05 -27.38 -36.09
CA ALA A 94 -49.84 -26.59 -36.43
C ALA A 94 -49.50 -25.27 -35.65
N PRO A 95 -48.26 -24.74 -35.80
CA PRO A 95 -46.97 -25.42 -35.70
C PRO A 95 -46.09 -24.85 -34.56
N VAL A 96 -45.01 -25.55 -34.21
CA VAL A 96 -44.03 -25.11 -33.20
C VAL A 96 -43.29 -23.85 -33.65
N TYR A 97 -43.44 -22.76 -32.91
CA TYR A 97 -42.45 -21.68 -32.82
C TYR A 97 -41.89 -21.61 -31.40
N ARG A 98 -40.58 -21.85 -31.28
CA ARG A 98 -39.82 -21.67 -30.04
C ARG A 98 -39.61 -20.18 -29.81
N ASP A 99 -40.18 -19.63 -28.75
CA ASP A 99 -39.74 -18.34 -28.20
C ASP A 99 -39.01 -18.59 -26.86
N HIS A 100 -37.69 -18.69 -26.95
CA HIS A 100 -36.79 -18.78 -25.79
C HIS A 100 -36.25 -17.38 -25.49
N HIS A 101 -36.95 -16.55 -24.71
CA HIS A 101 -36.39 -15.31 -24.15
C HIS A 101 -36.82 -15.07 -22.69
N HIS A 102 -36.62 -16.06 -21.82
CA HIS A 102 -36.36 -15.75 -20.40
C HIS A 102 -34.96 -15.12 -20.32
N ARG A 103 -34.94 -13.79 -20.24
CA ARG A 103 -33.71 -13.02 -20.03
C ARG A 103 -33.39 -13.03 -18.55
N GLU A 104 -32.54 -13.96 -18.12
CA GLU A 104 -31.99 -13.95 -16.77
C GLU A 104 -31.30 -12.61 -16.51
N VAL A 105 -31.69 -11.95 -15.41
CA VAL A 105 -30.97 -10.78 -14.92
C VAL A 105 -29.76 -11.31 -14.18
N GLU A 106 -28.59 -11.18 -14.81
CA GLU A 106 -27.31 -11.58 -14.21
C GLU A 106 -27.04 -10.70 -12.98
N GLU A 107 -27.40 -11.20 -11.80
CA GLU A 107 -27.09 -10.52 -10.53
C GLU A 107 -25.57 -10.44 -10.36
N LYS A 108 -25.06 -9.21 -10.22
CA LYS A 108 -23.62 -8.99 -9.98
C LYS A 108 -23.20 -9.72 -8.69
N PRO A 109 -22.21 -10.62 -8.73
CA PRO A 109 -21.92 -11.45 -7.58
C PRO A 109 -21.45 -10.62 -6.38
N ALA A 110 -22.16 -10.73 -5.26
CA ALA A 110 -22.07 -9.77 -4.16
C ALA A 110 -20.72 -9.80 -3.42
N VAL A 111 -20.24 -8.61 -3.01
CA VAL A 111 -19.10 -8.48 -2.09
C VAL A 111 -19.51 -8.96 -0.71
N SER A 112 -19.01 -10.12 -0.30
CA SER A 112 -19.25 -10.66 1.05
C SER A 112 -18.55 -9.81 2.11
N THR A 113 -19.25 -9.56 3.22
CA THR A 113 -18.80 -8.73 4.35
C THR A 113 -18.78 -9.58 5.62
N TYR A 114 -17.72 -9.45 6.39
CA TYR A 114 -17.43 -10.20 7.61
C TYR A 114 -16.99 -9.24 8.70
N ILE A 115 -17.61 -9.32 9.87
CA ILE A 115 -17.15 -8.59 11.06
C ILE A 115 -16.16 -9.49 11.79
N ALA A 116 -14.90 -9.08 11.84
CA ALA A 116 -13.87 -9.77 12.61
C ALA A 116 -13.93 -9.31 14.07
N ASN A 117 -14.13 -10.26 14.99
CA ASN A 117 -14.16 -9.99 16.43
C ASN A 117 -12.72 -9.90 16.97
N TRP A 118 -12.38 -8.74 17.55
CA TRP A 118 -11.08 -8.41 18.13
C TRP A 118 -11.18 -8.03 19.63
N TRP A 119 -12.29 -8.33 20.29
CA TRP A 119 -12.66 -7.93 21.68
C TRP A 119 -11.70 -8.43 22.79
N ASN A 120 -10.60 -9.11 22.44
CA ASN A 120 -9.53 -9.52 23.37
C ASN A 120 -8.12 -9.41 22.76
N THR A 121 -7.97 -9.15 21.45
CA THR A 121 -6.64 -9.20 20.80
C THR A 121 -5.80 -7.97 21.13
N PHE A 122 -6.40 -6.77 21.12
CA PHE A 122 -5.69 -5.54 21.48
C PHE A 122 -5.46 -5.38 23.00
N ASP A 123 -6.21 -6.07 23.87
CA ASP A 123 -5.96 -6.10 25.33
C ASP A 123 -4.77 -7.00 25.74
N HIS A 124 -4.35 -7.92 24.86
CA HIS A 124 -3.28 -8.88 25.15
C HIS A 124 -2.06 -8.76 24.23
N GLY A 125 -2.19 -8.03 23.12
CA GLY A 125 -1.24 -8.05 22.02
C GLY A 125 -1.44 -9.29 21.14
N GLY A 126 -0.97 -9.20 19.90
CA GLY A 126 -1.13 -10.20 18.87
C GLY A 126 -1.76 -9.65 17.60
N TRP A 127 -2.21 -10.56 16.75
CA TRP A 127 -2.78 -10.23 15.44
C TRP A 127 -4.31 -10.15 15.51
N SER A 128 -4.83 -8.95 15.31
CA SER A 128 -6.23 -8.66 15.00
C SER A 128 -6.46 -8.90 13.50
N ARG A 129 -7.00 -10.07 13.15
CA ARG A 129 -7.05 -10.58 11.76
C ARG A 129 -8.42 -10.43 11.12
N CYS A 130 -8.43 -10.09 9.83
CA CYS A 130 -9.53 -10.45 8.92
C CYS A 130 -9.39 -11.91 8.43
N ALA A 131 -10.49 -12.51 7.98
CA ALA A 131 -10.52 -13.86 7.42
C ALA A 131 -9.77 -13.97 6.07
N ASP A 132 -9.41 -15.20 5.67
CA ASP A 132 -8.73 -15.43 4.39
C ASP A 132 -9.58 -15.06 3.17
N GLY A 133 -8.94 -14.43 2.18
CA GLY A 133 -9.60 -13.85 1.01
C GLY A 133 -10.23 -12.46 1.27
N THR A 134 -10.19 -11.95 2.50
CA THR A 134 -10.78 -10.65 2.87
C THR A 134 -9.73 -9.59 3.22
N TYR A 135 -10.17 -8.33 3.20
CA TYR A 135 -9.37 -7.12 3.40
C TYR A 135 -10.16 -6.14 4.26
N LEU A 136 -9.46 -5.34 5.06
CA LEU A 136 -10.06 -4.38 5.97
C LEU A 136 -10.65 -3.19 5.21
N THR A 137 -11.86 -2.80 5.59
CA THR A 137 -12.61 -1.67 5.00
C THR A 137 -13.07 -0.67 6.05
N GLY A 138 -12.93 -0.99 7.33
CA GLY A 138 -13.26 -0.11 8.44
C GLY A 138 -12.98 -0.74 9.79
N LEU A 139 -13.13 0.08 10.83
CA LEU A 139 -12.81 -0.23 12.21
C LEU A 139 -13.98 0.15 13.11
N TRP A 140 -14.28 -0.69 14.10
CA TRP A 140 -15.26 -0.41 15.15
C TRP A 140 -14.57 -0.07 16.46
N ARG A 141 -14.97 1.06 17.03
CA ARG A 141 -14.52 1.51 18.34
C ARG A 141 -15.66 1.36 19.36
N ASN A 142 -15.33 0.86 20.55
CA ASN A 142 -16.21 0.83 21.71
C ASN A 142 -16.16 2.14 22.51
N SER A 143 -17.14 2.37 23.38
CA SER A 143 -17.09 3.50 24.32
C SER A 143 -15.99 3.27 25.36
N PRO A 144 -15.21 4.29 25.76
CA PRO A 144 -14.48 4.21 27.01
C PRO A 144 -15.49 3.91 28.15
N PRO A 145 -15.19 2.97 29.07
CA PRO A 145 -16.12 2.62 30.15
C PRO A 145 -16.55 3.84 30.97
N GLY A 146 -17.85 3.93 31.24
CA GLY A 146 -18.52 5.16 31.65
C GLY A 146 -17.95 5.87 32.89
N ALA A 147 -18.20 7.19 32.94
CA ALA A 147 -17.67 8.11 33.93
C ALA A 147 -18.12 7.81 35.37
N PHE A 148 -17.35 6.98 36.07
CA PHE A 148 -17.27 7.01 37.53
C PHE A 148 -15.82 7.28 37.94
N TRP A 149 -15.64 8.26 38.82
CA TRP A 149 -14.32 8.75 39.22
C TRP A 149 -13.51 7.68 39.97
N THR A 150 -12.53 7.08 39.30
CA THR A 150 -11.11 6.98 39.71
C THR A 150 -10.36 5.99 38.79
N VAL A 151 -9.05 6.23 38.59
CA VAL A 151 -8.12 5.43 37.78
C VAL A 151 -8.37 5.44 36.25
N GLN A 152 -7.80 6.45 35.59
CA GLN A 152 -7.13 6.40 34.27
C GLN A 152 -7.61 5.39 33.18
N LYS A 153 -8.91 5.19 32.99
CA LYS A 153 -9.43 4.56 31.76
C LYS A 153 -9.37 5.54 30.59
N LYS A 154 -8.13 5.85 30.17
CA LYS A 154 -7.80 6.67 29.01
C LYS A 154 -8.36 6.03 27.73
N ASP A 155 -8.43 6.83 26.68
CA ASP A 155 -8.82 6.40 25.35
C ASP A 155 -7.78 5.45 24.73
N ARG A 156 -7.94 4.16 25.05
CA ARG A 156 -6.92 3.12 24.88
C ARG A 156 -7.10 2.31 23.60
N LEU A 157 -6.00 1.73 23.10
CA LEU A 157 -5.98 0.84 21.95
C LEU A 157 -6.98 -0.33 22.06
N GLY A 158 -7.11 -0.93 23.25
CA GLY A 158 -8.13 -1.96 23.56
C GLY A 158 -9.59 -1.48 23.60
N LEU A 159 -9.93 -0.36 22.95
CA LEU A 159 -11.30 0.00 22.55
C LEU A 159 -11.54 -0.23 21.05
N LEU A 160 -10.52 -0.66 20.29
CA LEU A 160 -10.64 -1.10 18.91
C LEU A 160 -11.00 -2.59 18.90
N GLU A 161 -12.27 -2.93 18.73
CA GLU A 161 -12.77 -4.27 19.09
C GLU A 161 -13.38 -5.05 17.91
N GLU A 162 -13.60 -4.43 16.75
CA GLU A 162 -14.02 -5.15 15.54
C GLU A 162 -13.42 -4.55 14.25
N GLY A 163 -13.19 -5.40 13.24
CA GLY A 163 -12.80 -5.01 11.89
C GLY A 163 -13.89 -5.30 10.86
N ASP A 164 -14.21 -4.35 9.98
CA ASP A 164 -15.11 -4.56 8.84
C ASP A 164 -14.31 -5.12 7.66
N CYS A 165 -14.34 -6.44 7.48
CA CYS A 165 -13.56 -7.15 6.49
C CYS A 165 -14.42 -7.53 5.28
N LYS A 166 -13.96 -7.29 4.06
CA LYS A 166 -14.70 -7.62 2.82
C LYS A 166 -13.84 -8.42 1.86
N THR A 167 -14.43 -9.36 1.12
CA THR A 167 -13.73 -9.99 -0.01
C THR A 167 -13.36 -8.95 -1.06
N ALA A 168 -12.36 -9.24 -1.89
CA ALA A 168 -12.23 -8.53 -3.15
C ALA A 168 -13.53 -8.68 -3.98
N PRO A 169 -13.83 -7.76 -4.91
CA PRO A 169 -14.97 -7.91 -5.80
C PRO A 169 -14.81 -9.17 -6.65
N SER A 170 -15.86 -9.98 -6.70
CA SER A 170 -15.91 -11.30 -7.32
C SER A 170 -15.62 -11.26 -8.82
N GLU A 171 -15.98 -10.17 -9.50
CA GLU A 171 -15.65 -9.91 -10.91
C GLU A 171 -14.15 -9.75 -11.17
N LEU A 172 -13.34 -9.57 -10.12
CA LEU A 172 -11.88 -9.48 -10.18
C LEU A 172 -11.20 -10.84 -9.96
N VAL A 173 -11.63 -11.57 -8.93
CA VAL A 173 -10.90 -12.71 -8.35
C VAL A 173 -11.61 -14.07 -8.51
N GLY A 174 -12.86 -14.08 -8.97
CA GLY A 174 -13.72 -15.27 -8.93
C GLY A 174 -13.96 -15.74 -7.50
N ASP A 175 -13.96 -17.06 -7.28
CA ASP A 175 -14.08 -17.66 -5.94
C ASP A 175 -12.73 -17.80 -5.22
N SER A 176 -11.64 -17.26 -5.78
CA SER A 176 -10.30 -17.43 -5.22
C SER A 176 -10.10 -16.62 -3.94
N LYS A 177 -9.72 -17.32 -2.87
CA LYS A 177 -9.30 -16.73 -1.59
C LYS A 177 -7.79 -16.57 -1.46
N ASP A 178 -7.02 -16.94 -2.49
CA ASP A 178 -5.57 -16.84 -2.48
C ASP A 178 -5.12 -15.38 -2.43
N GLN A 179 -4.24 -15.07 -1.47
CA GLN A 179 -3.68 -13.73 -1.26
C GLN A 179 -2.16 -13.79 -1.38
N ASP A 180 -1.58 -12.76 -1.98
CA ASP A 180 -0.15 -12.44 -1.87
C ASP A 180 -0.01 -11.39 -0.76
N CYS A 181 0.80 -11.67 0.26
CA CYS A 181 0.85 -10.91 1.49
C CYS A 181 2.29 -10.70 1.96
N TYR A 182 2.56 -9.52 2.51
CA TYR A 182 3.77 -9.22 3.27
C TYR A 182 3.40 -8.54 4.58
N ARG A 183 4.39 -8.36 5.47
CA ARG A 183 4.23 -7.58 6.70
C ARG A 183 4.99 -6.27 6.56
N LEU A 184 4.32 -5.18 6.87
CA LEU A 184 4.92 -3.87 6.99
C LEU A 184 5.18 -3.61 8.48
N ASP A 185 6.45 -3.58 8.87
CA ASP A 185 6.87 -3.02 10.15
C ASP A 185 6.56 -1.51 10.14
N ILE A 186 5.76 -1.08 11.12
CA ILE A 186 5.36 0.29 11.32
C ILE A 186 5.72 0.81 12.71
N THR A 187 6.51 0.06 13.50
CA THR A 187 6.89 0.40 14.89
C THR A 187 7.32 1.87 14.99
N ASN A 188 8.45 2.23 14.38
CA ASN A 188 8.95 3.62 14.41
C ASN A 188 8.12 4.60 13.54
N ILE A 189 7.29 4.10 12.62
CA ILE A 189 6.47 4.92 11.70
C ILE A 189 5.21 5.42 12.42
N PHE A 190 4.62 4.57 13.25
CA PHE A 190 3.37 4.81 13.96
C PHE A 190 3.57 5.18 15.43
N ASP A 191 4.82 5.40 15.85
CA ASP A 191 5.23 6.10 17.08
C ASP A 191 5.11 7.64 16.96
N HIS A 192 5.11 8.15 15.73
CA HIS A 192 5.09 9.59 15.42
C HIS A 192 3.88 9.99 14.58
N LYS A 193 3.56 11.30 14.55
CA LYS A 193 2.54 11.86 13.65
C LYS A 193 2.87 11.52 12.19
N GLY A 194 2.00 10.79 11.51
CA GLY A 194 2.34 10.30 10.18
C GLY A 194 1.38 9.26 9.61
N TRP A 195 1.76 8.75 8.44
CA TRP A 195 1.03 7.74 7.67
C TRP A 195 1.74 6.39 7.74
N ALA A 196 1.07 5.38 8.31
CA ALA A 196 1.39 3.97 8.05
C ALA A 196 0.63 3.51 6.79
N LYS A 197 1.32 3.14 5.70
CA LYS A 197 0.72 2.78 4.41
C LYS A 197 1.33 1.50 3.84
N CYS A 198 0.47 0.58 3.40
CA CYS A 198 0.87 -0.51 2.51
C CYS A 198 1.41 0.05 1.18
N THR A 199 2.33 -0.69 0.55
CA THR A 199 2.82 -0.44 -0.80
C THR A 199 1.66 -0.48 -1.80
N THR A 200 1.72 0.39 -2.80
CA THR A 200 0.72 0.50 -3.88
C THR A 200 0.31 -0.87 -4.43
N GLY A 201 -1.00 -1.14 -4.42
CA GLY A 201 -1.60 -2.40 -4.85
C GLY A 201 -1.89 -3.39 -3.72
N TYR A 202 -1.43 -3.13 -2.49
CA TYR A 202 -1.73 -3.93 -1.30
C TYR A 202 -2.67 -3.18 -0.35
N TYR A 203 -3.49 -3.95 0.36
CA TYR A 203 -4.54 -3.49 1.26
C TYR A 203 -4.33 -4.13 2.63
N ILE A 204 -4.68 -3.43 3.71
CA ILE A 204 -4.58 -3.94 5.07
C ILE A 204 -5.52 -5.14 5.20
N LYS A 205 -5.01 -6.28 5.67
CA LYS A 205 -5.81 -7.46 6.06
C LYS A 205 -5.87 -7.60 7.57
N SER A 206 -4.75 -7.41 8.25
CA SER A 206 -4.64 -7.62 9.70
C SER A 206 -3.77 -6.54 10.31
N ILE A 207 -4.01 -6.25 11.59
CA ILE A 207 -3.22 -5.32 12.39
C ILE A 207 -2.57 -6.14 13.52
N TYR A 208 -1.27 -5.95 13.74
CA TYR A 208 -0.55 -6.49 14.90
C TYR A 208 -0.36 -5.40 15.95
N SER A 209 -0.52 -5.77 17.21
CA SER A 209 -0.04 -4.94 18.31
C SER A 209 0.80 -5.71 19.32
N THR A 210 1.75 -5.04 19.96
CA THR A 210 2.28 -5.51 21.25
C THR A 210 1.26 -5.32 22.37
N LYS A 211 1.62 -5.84 23.55
CA LYS A 211 0.84 -5.69 24.77
C LYS A 211 1.01 -4.27 25.32
N GLY A 212 -0.02 -3.46 25.18
CA GLY A 212 -0.09 -2.12 25.76
C GLY A 212 -1.46 -1.50 25.53
N SER A 213 -1.63 -0.24 25.94
CA SER A 213 -2.90 0.48 25.86
C SER A 213 -2.88 1.66 24.89
N SER A 214 -1.77 1.87 24.19
CA SER A 214 -1.45 3.09 23.44
C SER A 214 -1.37 2.82 21.94
N LEU A 215 -1.45 3.87 21.12
CA LEU A 215 -1.38 3.72 19.66
C LEU A 215 -0.01 3.24 19.17
N HIS A 216 1.07 3.66 19.81
CA HIS A 216 2.43 3.20 19.49
C HIS A 216 2.59 1.67 19.60
N ASN A 217 1.69 0.99 20.33
CA ASN A 217 1.71 -0.47 20.39
C ASN A 217 1.22 -1.14 19.09
N ILE A 218 0.74 -0.40 18.08
CA ILE A 218 0.46 -0.95 16.74
C ILE A 218 1.77 -0.99 15.93
N GLU A 219 2.33 -2.19 15.77
CA GLU A 219 3.71 -2.37 15.26
C GLU A 219 3.81 -3.00 13.87
N GLU A 220 2.84 -3.82 13.43
CA GLU A 220 2.83 -4.36 12.07
C GLU A 220 1.47 -4.24 11.38
N LEU A 221 1.47 -3.97 10.07
CA LEU A 221 0.32 -4.18 9.19
C LEU A 221 0.57 -5.40 8.31
N GLN A 222 -0.38 -6.34 8.27
CA GLN A 222 -0.38 -7.38 7.25
C GLN A 222 -1.01 -6.81 5.98
N CYS A 223 -0.18 -6.51 4.99
CA CYS A 223 -0.57 -5.94 3.71
C CYS A 223 -0.74 -7.06 2.69
N CYS A 224 -1.93 -7.22 2.14
CA CYS A 224 -2.30 -8.30 1.22
C CYS A 224 -2.93 -7.76 -0.07
N LYS A 225 -2.79 -8.51 -1.16
CA LYS A 225 -3.54 -8.32 -2.41
C LYS A 225 -4.06 -9.66 -2.93
N PRO A 226 -5.05 -9.69 -3.84
CA PRO A 226 -5.45 -10.93 -4.49
C PRO A 226 -4.28 -11.55 -5.26
N LYS A 227 -4.11 -12.87 -5.19
CA LYS A 227 -3.06 -13.60 -5.92
C LYS A 227 -3.43 -13.86 -7.39
N VAL A 228 -4.07 -12.88 -8.02
CA VAL A 228 -4.47 -12.90 -9.43
C VAL A 228 -3.81 -11.74 -10.18
N ASN A 229 -3.40 -12.01 -11.42
CA ASN A 229 -2.50 -11.15 -12.21
C ASN A 229 -3.16 -9.87 -12.76
N ASN A 230 -4.45 -9.70 -12.50
CA ASN A 230 -5.34 -8.73 -13.12
C ASN A 230 -6.00 -7.78 -12.10
N VAL A 231 -5.43 -7.58 -10.92
CA VAL A 231 -5.93 -6.60 -9.93
C VAL A 231 -4.89 -5.51 -9.73
N ILE A 232 -5.32 -4.26 -9.87
CA ILE A 232 -4.54 -3.03 -9.65
C ILE A 232 -5.25 -2.11 -8.67
N GLN A 233 -4.48 -1.18 -8.09
CA GLN A 233 -5.03 -0.15 -7.23
C GLN A 233 -5.96 0.77 -8.01
N GLY A 234 -7.15 1.00 -7.47
CA GLY A 234 -8.13 1.94 -8.00
C GLY A 234 -7.83 3.39 -7.60
N VAL A 235 -8.84 4.25 -7.73
CA VAL A 235 -8.76 5.61 -7.18
C VAL A 235 -8.66 5.51 -5.66
N CYS A 236 -7.80 6.34 -5.08
CA CYS A 236 -7.63 6.48 -3.65
C CYS A 236 -8.07 7.85 -3.16
N TYR A 237 -8.43 7.93 -1.89
CA TYR A 237 -8.72 9.17 -1.18
C TYR A 237 -8.44 8.97 0.31
N ASP A 238 -8.31 10.09 1.02
CA ASP A 238 -8.08 10.10 2.45
C ASP A 238 -9.43 10.30 3.13
N GLN A 239 -9.96 9.26 3.78
CA GLN A 239 -11.20 9.34 4.53
C GLN A 239 -10.89 9.97 5.89
N SER A 240 -11.38 11.19 6.15
CA SER A 240 -11.40 11.73 7.51
C SER A 240 -12.27 10.85 8.39
N VAL A 241 -11.76 10.49 9.57
CA VAL A 241 -12.47 9.71 10.58
C VAL A 241 -12.45 10.36 11.96
N SER A 242 -11.77 11.50 12.16
CA SER A 242 -11.76 12.29 13.42
C SER A 242 -13.09 12.21 14.19
N ASP A 243 -14.15 12.77 13.61
CA ASP A 243 -15.44 12.95 14.26
C ASP A 243 -16.19 11.63 14.54
N SER A 244 -15.83 10.57 13.82
CA SER A 244 -16.45 9.23 13.91
C SER A 244 -15.63 8.25 14.75
N PHE A 245 -14.32 8.45 14.85
CA PHE A 245 -13.38 7.62 15.60
C PHE A 245 -13.13 8.15 17.01
N ASP A 246 -13.55 9.38 17.32
CA ASP A 246 -13.70 9.91 18.68
C ASP A 246 -14.86 9.26 19.46
N LYS A 247 -15.78 8.62 18.74
CA LYS A 247 -17.07 8.12 19.26
C LYS A 247 -17.14 6.60 19.17
N LYS A 248 -18.03 6.00 19.95
CA LYS A 248 -18.38 4.59 19.78
C LYS A 248 -19.09 4.40 18.44
N GLY A 249 -18.66 3.41 17.67
CA GLY A 249 -19.27 3.07 16.39
C GLY A 249 -18.27 2.70 15.31
N TRP A 250 -18.76 2.69 14.08
CA TRP A 250 -18.01 2.34 12.88
C TRP A 250 -17.40 3.57 12.22
N SER A 251 -16.11 3.52 11.93
CA SER A 251 -15.47 4.36 10.90
C SER A 251 -15.07 3.48 9.72
N LYS A 252 -15.42 3.86 8.49
CA LYS A 252 -15.27 3.00 7.31
C LYS A 252 -14.83 3.78 6.07
N CYS A 253 -14.11 3.09 5.20
CA CYS A 253 -14.02 3.44 3.79
C CYS A 253 -15.41 3.35 3.12
N ARG A 254 -15.58 4.09 2.01
CA ARG A 254 -16.79 4.08 1.18
C ARG A 254 -16.92 2.72 0.50
N ASN A 255 -18.14 2.32 0.20
CA ASN A 255 -18.42 1.05 -0.50
C ASN A 255 -17.57 0.89 -1.78
N GLY A 256 -17.03 -0.31 -1.99
CA GLY A 256 -16.10 -0.61 -3.08
C GLY A 256 -14.65 -0.18 -2.85
N THR A 257 -14.30 0.35 -1.68
CA THR A 257 -12.92 0.73 -1.32
C THR A 257 -12.48 0.13 0.01
N TYR A 258 -11.16 -0.09 0.13
CA TYR A 258 -10.51 -0.86 1.19
C TYR A 258 -9.40 -0.02 1.80
N MET A 259 -9.09 -0.27 3.08
CA MET A 259 -8.02 0.42 3.80
C MET A 259 -6.66 -0.02 3.26
N THR A 260 -5.83 0.93 2.87
CA THR A 260 -4.41 0.73 2.49
C THR A 260 -3.46 1.42 3.47
N GLY A 261 -3.96 2.20 4.42
CA GLY A 261 -3.15 2.91 5.40
C GLY A 261 -3.98 3.62 6.47
N MET A 262 -3.31 4.03 7.54
CA MET A 262 -3.86 4.77 8.68
C MET A 262 -2.96 5.97 8.98
N TRP A 263 -3.57 7.11 9.27
CA TRP A 263 -2.88 8.32 9.69
C TRP A 263 -3.11 8.57 11.17
N ARG A 264 -2.04 8.83 11.92
CA ARG A 264 -2.13 9.34 13.29
C ARG A 264 -1.68 10.80 13.41
N ASN A 265 -2.35 11.51 14.31
CA ASN A 265 -1.93 12.84 14.76
C ASN A 265 -0.81 12.74 15.81
N ASP A 266 -0.44 13.88 16.41
CA ASP A 266 0.65 13.98 17.39
C ASP A 266 0.20 13.61 18.82
N CYS A 267 -0.38 12.42 18.97
CA CYS A 267 -0.76 11.86 20.25
C CYS A 267 -0.91 10.33 20.19
N ASP A 268 -1.03 9.70 21.36
CA ASP A 268 -0.84 8.26 21.57
C ASP A 268 -2.13 7.53 22.06
N SER A 269 -3.27 8.20 21.98
CA SER A 269 -4.60 7.69 22.35
C SER A 269 -5.41 7.31 21.11
N LEU A 270 -6.41 6.43 21.23
CA LEU A 270 -7.07 5.82 20.05
C LEU A 270 -7.70 6.85 19.08
N HIS A 271 -8.27 7.95 19.59
CA HIS A 271 -8.81 9.06 18.77
C HIS A 271 -7.78 9.71 17.84
N CYS A 272 -6.49 9.61 18.14
CA CYS A 272 -5.44 10.22 17.32
C CYS A 272 -5.35 9.57 15.93
N ILE A 273 -6.02 8.43 15.67
CA ILE A 273 -6.26 7.92 14.32
C ILE A 273 -7.38 8.75 13.68
N GLU A 274 -7.01 9.69 12.81
CA GLU A 274 -7.96 10.66 12.25
C GLU A 274 -8.18 10.52 10.74
N ARG A 275 -7.38 9.69 10.03
CA ARG A 275 -7.65 9.38 8.61
C ARG A 275 -7.34 7.93 8.26
N PHE A 276 -8.14 7.36 7.36
CA PHE A 276 -7.81 6.13 6.63
C PHE A 276 -7.43 6.46 5.20
N LYS A 277 -6.40 5.80 4.67
CA LYS A 277 -6.14 5.76 3.23
C LYS A 277 -7.06 4.70 2.65
N CYS A 278 -8.00 5.11 1.81
CA CYS A 278 -8.99 4.22 1.20
C CYS A 278 -8.75 4.15 -0.30
N CYS A 279 -8.62 2.94 -0.86
CA CYS A 279 -8.40 2.71 -2.28
C CYS A 279 -9.38 1.68 -2.83
N GLY A 280 -9.88 1.88 -4.04
CA GLY A 280 -10.62 0.84 -4.76
C GLY A 280 -9.73 -0.34 -5.15
N MET A 281 -10.32 -1.52 -5.33
CA MET A 281 -9.74 -2.58 -6.15
C MET A 281 -10.29 -2.44 -7.56
N LYS A 282 -9.44 -2.51 -8.59
CA LYS A 282 -9.89 -2.51 -9.99
C LYS A 282 -9.31 -3.70 -10.72
N LYS A 283 -10.09 -4.23 -11.66
CA LYS A 283 -9.54 -5.12 -12.68
C LYS A 283 -8.55 -4.30 -13.48
N ASN A 284 -7.37 -4.84 -13.71
CA ASN A 284 -6.53 -4.49 -14.84
C ASN A 284 -7.26 -4.98 -16.10
N VAL A 285 -8.34 -4.27 -16.46
CA VAL A 285 -8.89 -4.35 -17.80
C VAL A 285 -7.84 -3.71 -18.67
N VAL A 286 -6.96 -4.56 -19.23
CA VAL A 286 -6.12 -4.17 -20.36
C VAL A 286 -7.08 -3.95 -21.53
N SER A 287 -7.68 -2.76 -21.57
CA SER A 287 -8.26 -2.22 -22.78
C SER A 287 -7.15 -2.23 -23.82
N PRO A 288 -7.30 -2.93 -24.96
CA PRO A 288 -6.24 -3.03 -25.95
C PRO A 288 -5.77 -1.62 -26.35
N GLY A 289 -4.51 -1.29 -26.04
CA GLY A 289 -3.89 -0.02 -26.44
C GLY A 289 -3.37 0.91 -25.33
N LYS A 290 -3.70 0.74 -24.04
CA LYS A 290 -3.28 1.71 -22.99
C LYS A 290 -2.22 1.19 -22.03
N VAL A 291 -1.01 1.76 -22.11
CA VAL A 291 0.03 1.66 -21.08
C VAL A 291 -0.49 2.29 -19.79
N LEU A 292 -0.43 1.55 -18.67
CA LEU A 292 -0.74 2.11 -17.35
C LEU A 292 0.39 3.05 -16.93
N VAL A 293 0.02 4.17 -16.31
CA VAL A 293 0.93 5.13 -15.69
C VAL A 293 0.44 5.37 -14.28
N SER A 294 1.30 5.19 -13.30
CA SER A 294 1.03 5.46 -11.89
C SER A 294 2.15 6.30 -11.28
N THR A 295 1.89 6.81 -10.09
CA THR A 295 2.90 7.42 -9.22
C THR A 295 3.01 6.58 -7.96
N SER A 296 4.23 6.18 -7.60
CA SER A 296 4.51 5.61 -6.28
C SER A 296 4.95 6.71 -5.33
N ASP A 297 4.33 6.69 -4.15
CA ASP A 297 4.58 7.59 -3.00
C ASP A 297 5.75 7.02 -2.17
N TRP A 298 6.85 7.77 -2.11
CA TRP A 298 8.10 7.43 -1.42
C TRP A 298 8.46 8.47 -0.32
N TRP A 299 7.53 9.37 0.01
CA TRP A 299 7.65 10.50 0.97
C TRP A 299 8.05 10.13 2.41
N THR A 300 8.33 8.86 2.69
CA THR A 300 8.82 8.36 3.99
C THR A 300 9.88 7.26 3.85
N THR A 301 10.05 6.66 2.66
CA THR A 301 10.92 5.48 2.49
C THR A 301 12.38 5.86 2.30
N PHE A 302 12.68 7.03 1.71
CA PHE A 302 14.05 7.55 1.63
C PHE A 302 14.53 8.28 2.90
N ASP A 303 13.63 8.78 3.77
CA ASP A 303 14.01 9.38 5.06
C ASP A 303 14.41 8.33 6.12
N HIS A 304 13.87 7.12 6.04
CA HIS A 304 14.10 6.06 7.04
C HIS A 304 14.97 4.90 6.56
N GLY A 305 15.21 4.82 5.25
CA GLY A 305 15.77 3.63 4.60
C GLY A 305 14.69 2.58 4.32
N GLY A 306 14.98 1.68 3.39
CA GLY A 306 14.06 0.66 2.91
C GLY A 306 13.84 0.70 1.40
N TRP A 307 12.80 0.00 0.94
CA TRP A 307 12.49 -0.19 -0.47
C TRP A 307 11.44 0.80 -0.99
N SER A 308 11.87 1.70 -1.86
CA SER A 308 11.04 2.59 -2.67
C SER A 308 10.71 1.93 -4.00
N LYS A 309 9.50 1.38 -4.18
CA LYS A 309 9.13 0.53 -5.34
C LYS A 309 7.96 1.06 -6.19
N CYS A 310 7.96 0.68 -7.46
CA CYS A 310 6.79 0.72 -8.33
C CYS A 310 5.77 -0.38 -7.97
N PRO A 311 4.51 -0.27 -8.41
CA PRO A 311 3.55 -1.37 -8.31
C PRO A 311 4.04 -2.62 -9.04
N ALA A 312 3.60 -3.80 -8.59
CA ALA A 312 4.00 -5.08 -9.20
C ALA A 312 3.59 -5.14 -10.68
N GLY A 313 4.57 -5.40 -11.56
CA GLY A 313 4.37 -5.41 -13.02
C GLY A 313 4.66 -4.07 -13.73
N GLU A 314 5.02 -3.03 -12.98
CA GLU A 314 5.40 -1.72 -13.51
C GLU A 314 6.91 -1.45 -13.37
N TYR A 315 7.38 -0.43 -14.08
CA TYR A 315 8.79 -0.06 -14.21
C TYR A 315 8.92 1.46 -14.14
N MET A 316 10.01 1.94 -13.56
CA MET A 316 10.30 3.36 -13.40
C MET A 316 10.54 4.03 -14.74
N THR A 317 9.96 5.22 -14.91
CA THR A 317 10.18 6.10 -16.07
C THR A 317 10.53 7.53 -15.68
N GLY A 318 10.48 7.88 -14.40
CA GLY A 318 10.91 9.17 -13.90
C GLY A 318 10.95 9.22 -12.37
N LEU A 319 11.53 10.29 -11.86
CA LEU A 319 11.71 10.59 -10.44
C LEU A 319 11.23 12.01 -10.17
N TYR A 320 10.53 12.20 -9.07
CA TYR A 320 10.14 13.50 -8.54
C TYR A 320 10.92 13.79 -7.27
N ARG A 321 11.39 15.03 -7.16
CA ARG A 321 12.01 15.54 -5.93
C ARG A 321 11.30 16.77 -5.39
N SER A 322 11.35 16.93 -4.07
CA SER A 322 10.89 18.13 -3.38
C SER A 322 11.88 19.30 -3.50
N SER A 323 11.58 20.41 -2.82
CA SER A 323 12.41 21.62 -2.83
C SER A 323 13.83 21.32 -2.36
N PRO A 324 14.88 21.82 -3.04
CA PRO A 324 16.23 21.77 -2.51
C PRO A 324 16.34 22.41 -1.13
N GLU A 325 17.12 21.78 -0.26
CA GLU A 325 17.48 22.28 1.07
C GLU A 325 19.02 22.35 1.19
N SER A 326 19.54 22.97 2.25
CA SER A 326 20.99 23.19 2.43
C SER A 326 21.84 21.91 2.44
N THR A 327 21.25 20.77 2.78
CA THR A 327 21.87 19.44 2.83
C THR A 327 21.44 18.50 1.69
N ASP A 328 20.65 18.99 0.72
CA ASP A 328 20.09 18.27 -0.44
C ASP A 328 20.07 16.73 -0.35
N ARG A 329 19.37 16.22 0.66
CA ARG A 329 19.45 14.82 1.08
C ARG A 329 18.64 13.89 0.19
N ILE A 330 18.96 12.59 0.20
CA ILE A 330 18.18 11.58 -0.55
C ILE A 330 16.72 11.48 -0.12
N GLY A 331 16.38 11.88 1.10
CA GLY A 331 15.00 11.99 1.59
C GLY A 331 14.11 12.89 0.72
N LEU A 332 14.68 13.85 -0.02
CA LEU A 332 13.94 14.71 -0.95
C LEU A 332 13.44 13.96 -2.21
N LEU A 333 13.71 12.66 -2.35
CA LEU A 333 13.27 11.80 -3.46
C LEU A 333 11.87 11.21 -3.19
N GLU A 334 10.85 12.06 -3.32
CA GLU A 334 9.51 11.79 -2.78
C GLU A 334 8.64 10.84 -3.62
N GLU A 335 8.82 10.76 -4.95
CA GLU A 335 7.94 9.95 -5.81
C GLU A 335 8.65 9.34 -7.03
N GLY A 336 8.18 8.16 -7.44
CA GLY A 336 8.56 7.50 -8.69
C GLY A 336 7.42 7.48 -9.70
N GLU A 337 7.66 7.87 -10.96
CA GLU A 337 6.70 7.65 -12.05
C GLU A 337 6.90 6.23 -12.57
N CYS A 338 5.84 5.42 -12.47
CA CYS A 338 5.82 4.02 -12.83
C CYS A 338 4.93 3.81 -14.05
N LYS A 339 5.34 2.88 -14.93
CA LYS A 339 4.55 2.49 -16.10
C LYS A 339 4.57 0.99 -16.30
N SER A 340 3.44 0.42 -16.75
CA SER A 340 3.41 -0.97 -17.21
C SER A 340 4.33 -1.17 -18.43
N ALA A 341 4.71 -2.41 -18.70
CA ALA A 341 5.30 -2.78 -19.98
C ALA A 341 4.40 -2.42 -21.18
N PRO A 342 4.95 -2.23 -22.40
CA PRO A 342 4.16 -2.04 -23.62
C PRO A 342 3.45 -3.34 -24.05
N LEU A 343 2.11 -3.31 -24.09
CA LEU A 343 1.16 -4.20 -24.78
C LEU A 343 1.38 -5.74 -24.80
N ASN A 344 0.31 -6.46 -24.41
CA ASN A 344 -0.06 -7.83 -24.83
C ASN A 344 0.77 -9.02 -24.32
N TRP A 345 1.82 -8.83 -23.53
CA TRP A 345 2.61 -9.96 -22.99
C TRP A 345 1.92 -10.55 -21.75
N ALA A 346 0.97 -11.47 -21.96
CA ALA A 346 -0.17 -11.81 -21.10
C ALA A 346 0.08 -12.40 -19.69
N SER A 347 1.19 -12.06 -19.02
CA SER A 347 1.51 -12.43 -17.63
C SER A 347 2.26 -11.30 -16.87
N LEU A 348 1.93 -10.04 -17.16
CA LEU A 348 2.70 -8.84 -16.74
C LEU A 348 2.91 -8.64 -15.23
N SER A 349 2.10 -9.24 -14.35
CA SER A 349 2.32 -9.16 -12.89
C SER A 349 3.49 -10.02 -12.40
N ARG A 350 3.90 -11.04 -13.17
CA ARG A 350 5.14 -11.78 -12.91
C ARG A 350 6.28 -11.07 -13.63
N GLN A 351 7.08 -10.39 -12.85
CA GLN A 351 8.38 -9.89 -13.26
C GLN A 351 9.45 -10.92 -12.88
N ASP A 352 10.45 -11.10 -13.72
CA ASP A 352 11.72 -11.69 -13.30
C ASP A 352 12.60 -10.53 -12.80
N CYS A 353 12.99 -10.57 -11.53
CA CYS A 353 13.66 -9.48 -10.83
C CYS A 353 14.93 -9.97 -10.15
N HIS A 354 15.93 -9.10 -10.15
CA HIS A 354 17.13 -9.22 -9.33
C HIS A 354 17.44 -7.85 -8.75
N ASP A 355 18.02 -7.83 -7.56
CA ASP A 355 18.49 -6.58 -6.96
C ASP A 355 19.96 -6.41 -7.34
N LEU A 356 20.27 -5.31 -8.03
CA LEU A 356 21.62 -4.91 -8.38
C LEU A 356 22.28 -4.31 -7.12
N ASP A 357 23.46 -4.82 -6.74
CA ASP A 357 24.27 -4.26 -5.65
C ASP A 357 25.06 -3.04 -6.13
N LEU A 358 24.90 -1.92 -5.41
CA LEU A 358 25.50 -0.63 -5.69
C LEU A 358 26.52 -0.17 -4.63
N LYS A 359 26.64 -0.86 -3.48
CA LYS A 359 27.44 -0.52 -2.26
C LYS A 359 28.90 -0.12 -2.46
N ILE A 360 29.44 -0.34 -3.66
CA ILE A 360 30.83 -0.05 -4.03
C ILE A 360 30.88 0.72 -5.36
N SER A 361 29.87 0.52 -6.23
CA SER A 361 29.83 1.09 -7.59
C SER A 361 29.15 2.45 -7.67
N PHE A 362 28.30 2.80 -6.69
CA PHE A 362 27.54 4.06 -6.64
C PHE A 362 27.92 4.97 -5.46
N ASP A 363 28.83 4.54 -4.58
CA ASP A 363 29.60 5.38 -3.64
C ASP A 363 30.53 6.37 -4.34
N LYS A 364 30.79 6.14 -5.63
CA LYS A 364 31.76 6.88 -6.45
C LYS A 364 31.07 7.40 -7.70
N GLN A 365 31.70 8.39 -8.35
CA GLN A 365 31.30 8.87 -9.66
C GLN A 365 31.19 7.68 -10.64
N GLY A 366 30.03 7.50 -11.25
CA GLY A 366 29.79 6.30 -12.03
C GLY A 366 28.32 6.04 -12.36
N TRP A 367 28.12 4.91 -13.03
CA TRP A 367 26.81 4.43 -13.47
C TRP A 367 26.40 3.19 -12.67
N GLY A 368 25.34 3.29 -11.89
CA GLY A 368 24.55 2.12 -11.52
C GLY A 368 23.65 1.76 -12.71
N LYS A 369 23.77 0.56 -13.28
CA LYS A 369 22.92 0.11 -14.42
C LYS A 369 22.48 -1.34 -14.26
N CYS A 370 21.20 -1.58 -14.46
CA CYS A 370 20.64 -2.91 -14.68
C CYS A 370 21.31 -3.58 -15.89
N LYS A 371 21.47 -4.92 -15.85
CA LYS A 371 21.91 -5.71 -17.02
C LYS A 371 20.93 -5.53 -18.20
N PRO A 372 21.40 -5.67 -19.46
CA PRO A 372 20.56 -5.45 -20.63
C PRO A 372 19.24 -6.23 -20.61
N GLY A 373 18.14 -5.52 -20.92
CA GLY A 373 16.79 -6.09 -20.93
C GLY A 373 16.08 -6.13 -19.58
N TYR A 374 16.72 -5.62 -18.51
CA TYR A 374 16.09 -5.36 -17.22
C TYR A 374 15.99 -3.85 -16.99
N TYR A 375 14.94 -3.44 -16.30
CA TYR A 375 14.53 -2.05 -16.09
C TYR A 375 14.30 -1.83 -14.60
N MET A 376 14.59 -0.62 -14.11
CA MET A 376 14.41 -0.29 -12.71
C MET A 376 12.91 -0.37 -12.36
N SER A 377 12.59 -1.05 -11.26
CA SER A 377 11.24 -1.16 -10.68
C SER A 377 11.22 -0.68 -9.22
N GLY A 378 12.37 -0.23 -8.71
CA GLY A 378 12.51 0.35 -7.38
C GLY A 378 13.97 0.56 -7.00
N MET A 379 14.16 1.23 -5.88
CA MET A 379 15.45 1.58 -5.30
C MET A 379 15.40 1.26 -3.80
N TYR A 380 16.49 0.71 -3.26
CA TYR A 380 16.68 0.51 -1.83
C TYR A 380 17.62 1.57 -1.29
N SER A 381 17.34 2.09 -0.10
CA SER A 381 18.29 2.89 0.66
C SER A 381 18.60 2.30 2.04
N THR A 382 19.85 2.45 2.48
CA THR A 382 20.20 2.36 3.90
C THR A 382 19.76 3.62 4.64
N LYS A 383 19.70 3.54 5.97
CA LYS A 383 19.43 4.72 6.81
C LYS A 383 20.58 5.72 6.71
N GLY A 384 20.33 6.87 6.09
CA GLY A 384 21.29 7.95 5.91
C GLY A 384 20.70 9.08 5.08
N THR A 385 21.48 10.13 4.84
CA THR A 385 21.04 11.33 4.09
C THR A 385 21.71 11.49 2.73
N ASN A 386 22.74 10.68 2.45
CA ASN A 386 23.66 10.90 1.34
C ASN A 386 23.38 9.98 0.16
N LEU A 387 23.87 10.36 -1.02
CA LEU A 387 23.63 9.63 -2.27
C LEU A 387 24.20 8.21 -2.26
N HIS A 388 25.31 7.96 -1.57
CA HIS A 388 25.85 6.60 -1.42
C HIS A 388 24.90 5.65 -0.69
N ASN A 389 23.98 6.16 0.15
CA ASN A 389 23.04 5.30 0.86
C ASN A 389 22.02 4.61 -0.07
N ILE A 390 22.03 4.87 -1.38
CA ILE A 390 21.23 4.14 -2.38
C ILE A 390 21.96 2.85 -2.79
N GLU A 391 21.81 1.80 -1.97
CA GLU A 391 22.61 0.57 -2.07
C GLU A 391 22.14 -0.43 -3.13
N ASN A 392 20.87 -0.38 -3.57
CA ASN A 392 20.38 -1.31 -4.59
C ASN A 392 19.37 -0.70 -5.55
N PHE A 393 19.38 -1.18 -6.80
CA PHE A 393 18.25 -1.05 -7.71
C PHE A 393 17.55 -2.40 -7.86
N GLN A 394 16.23 -2.42 -7.71
CA GLN A 394 15.44 -3.57 -8.12
C GLN A 394 15.30 -3.54 -9.64
N CYS A 395 16.01 -4.43 -10.31
CA CYS A 395 16.07 -4.52 -11.77
C CYS A 395 15.19 -5.69 -12.23
N CYS A 396 14.07 -5.36 -12.87
CA CYS A 396 13.03 -6.29 -13.29
C CYS A 396 12.85 -6.33 -14.82
N ARG A 397 12.43 -7.48 -15.34
CA ARG A 397 11.95 -7.64 -16.73
C ARG A 397 10.58 -8.32 -16.72
N PRO A 398 9.76 -8.18 -17.77
CA PRO A 398 8.58 -9.04 -17.95
C PRO A 398 9.01 -10.50 -18.00
N ASN A 399 8.28 -11.40 -17.32
CA ASN A 399 8.55 -12.84 -17.34
C ASN A 399 8.09 -13.48 -18.66
N THR A 400 8.83 -13.15 -19.72
CA THR A 400 8.73 -13.71 -21.07
C THR A 400 10.10 -13.60 -21.74
N ASN A 401 10.47 -14.62 -22.51
CA ASN A 401 11.72 -14.64 -23.28
C ASN A 401 11.67 -13.70 -24.50
N ALA A 402 10.49 -13.27 -24.91
CA ALA A 402 10.28 -12.43 -26.08
C ALA A 402 10.50 -10.92 -25.81
N VAL A 403 10.97 -10.51 -24.63
CA VAL A 403 11.34 -9.12 -24.36
C VAL A 403 12.84 -8.93 -24.44
N ILE A 404 13.25 -7.98 -25.28
CA ILE A 404 14.63 -7.53 -25.46
C ILE A 404 14.77 -6.03 -25.21
N GLN A 405 16.00 -5.58 -24.98
CA GLN A 405 16.31 -4.17 -24.89
C GLN A 405 16.23 -3.51 -26.26
N GLY A 406 15.51 -2.39 -26.35
CA GLY A 406 15.52 -1.53 -27.52
C GLY A 406 16.69 -0.56 -27.52
N SER A 407 16.55 0.53 -28.29
CA SER A 407 17.50 1.64 -28.28
C SER A 407 17.54 2.29 -26.89
N CYS A 408 18.75 2.59 -26.43
CA CYS A 408 18.99 3.34 -25.20
C CYS A 408 19.60 4.71 -25.50
N TYR A 409 19.39 5.65 -24.59
CA TYR A 409 20.06 6.95 -24.59
C TYR A 409 20.26 7.41 -23.14
N GLN A 410 21.16 8.37 -22.95
CA GLN A 410 21.37 9.03 -21.65
C GLN A 410 20.52 10.30 -21.64
N GLN A 411 19.60 10.40 -20.69
CA GLN A 411 18.84 11.62 -20.44
C GLN A 411 19.64 12.46 -19.46
N ASP A 412 20.16 13.60 -19.90
CA ASP A 412 20.65 14.64 -19.00
C ASP A 412 19.48 15.11 -18.13
N VAL A 413 19.70 15.14 -16.81
CA VAL A 413 18.73 15.62 -15.83
C VAL A 413 19.32 16.67 -14.89
N LYS A 414 20.57 17.10 -15.09
CA LYS A 414 21.30 18.01 -14.19
C LYS A 414 20.43 19.17 -13.71
N ILE A 415 20.02 20.01 -14.64
CA ILE A 415 19.22 21.21 -14.33
C ILE A 415 17.82 20.85 -13.79
N SER A 416 17.21 19.75 -14.24
CA SER A 416 15.86 19.35 -13.82
C SER A 416 15.82 18.56 -12.51
N PHE A 417 16.95 18.10 -12.01
CA PHE A 417 17.11 17.32 -10.77
C PHE A 417 17.88 18.08 -9.68
N ASP A 418 18.50 19.20 -10.02
CA ASP A 418 18.90 20.27 -9.09
C ASP A 418 17.69 21.05 -8.52
N ASN A 419 16.49 20.88 -9.11
CA ASN A 419 15.29 21.68 -8.81
C ASN A 419 14.09 20.82 -8.42
N LYS A 420 13.15 21.38 -7.65
CA LYS A 420 11.86 20.74 -7.35
C LYS A 420 11.13 20.38 -8.63
N GLY A 421 10.67 19.14 -8.73
CA GLY A 421 9.85 18.69 -9.85
C GLY A 421 10.23 17.32 -10.37
N TRP A 422 9.76 17.04 -11.57
CA TRP A 422 9.93 15.77 -12.26
C TRP A 422 11.12 15.80 -13.23
N SER A 423 12.02 14.83 -13.09
CA SER A 423 12.92 14.40 -14.16
C SER A 423 12.44 13.07 -14.72
N LYS A 424 12.36 12.91 -16.05
CA LYS A 424 11.73 11.75 -16.70
C LYS A 424 12.48 11.28 -17.93
N CYS A 425 12.44 9.97 -18.20
CA CYS A 425 12.70 9.42 -19.51
C CYS A 425 11.62 9.88 -20.53
N LYS A 426 11.98 9.87 -21.81
CA LYS A 426 11.08 10.18 -22.93
C LYS A 426 10.00 9.10 -23.04
N SER A 427 8.86 9.46 -23.62
CA SER A 427 7.74 8.53 -23.85
C SER A 427 8.21 7.26 -24.58
N GLY A 428 7.73 6.09 -24.14
CA GLY A 428 8.14 4.78 -24.68
C GLY A 428 9.49 4.24 -24.18
N THR A 429 10.16 4.92 -23.24
CA THR A 429 11.40 4.43 -22.61
C THR A 429 11.32 4.39 -21.10
N TYR A 430 12.11 3.50 -20.51
CA TYR A 430 12.12 3.16 -19.09
C TYR A 430 13.52 3.35 -18.51
N MET A 431 13.59 3.66 -17.21
CA MET A 431 14.84 3.80 -16.48
C MET A 431 15.51 2.44 -16.34
N THR A 432 16.81 2.41 -16.57
CA THR A 432 17.66 1.21 -16.46
C THR A 432 18.93 1.50 -15.65
N GLY A 433 19.10 2.72 -15.17
CA GLY A 433 20.23 3.13 -14.35
C GLY A 433 20.30 4.64 -14.13
N LEU A 434 21.14 5.03 -13.17
CA LEU A 434 21.41 6.40 -12.78
C LEU A 434 22.92 6.68 -12.87
N TYR A 435 23.28 7.90 -13.25
CA TYR A 435 24.64 8.39 -13.21
C TYR A 435 24.81 9.36 -12.05
N ARG A 436 25.87 9.15 -11.29
CA ARG A 436 26.31 10.01 -10.19
C ARG A 436 27.59 10.75 -10.60
N SER A 437 27.66 12.06 -10.30
CA SER A 437 28.87 12.88 -10.43
C SER A 437 29.83 12.69 -9.24
N THR A 438 30.74 13.62 -8.97
CA THR A 438 31.81 13.46 -7.96
C THR A 438 31.37 13.71 -6.52
N CYS A 439 30.14 14.21 -6.30
CA CYS A 439 29.62 14.56 -4.97
C CYS A 439 28.63 13.50 -4.41
N ASP A 440 28.09 13.75 -3.22
CA ASP A 440 27.34 12.77 -2.40
C ASP A 440 25.95 13.26 -1.94
N TRP A 441 25.40 14.24 -2.65
CA TRP A 441 24.09 14.83 -2.43
C TRP A 441 23.11 14.41 -3.54
N LEU A 442 21.79 14.60 -3.37
CA LEU A 442 20.78 14.14 -4.33
C LEU A 442 20.94 14.80 -5.71
N TYR A 443 21.26 16.09 -5.77
CA TYR A 443 21.54 16.81 -7.03
C TYR A 443 22.72 16.20 -7.84
N CYS A 444 23.58 15.40 -7.22
CA CYS A 444 24.69 14.74 -7.90
C CYS A 444 24.24 13.62 -8.86
N ILE A 445 22.93 13.34 -8.98
CA ILE A 445 22.36 12.49 -10.03
C ILE A 445 22.15 13.32 -11.31
N GLU A 446 23.15 13.29 -12.20
CA GLU A 446 23.18 14.15 -13.40
C GLU A 446 22.49 13.53 -14.64
N SER A 447 22.31 12.21 -14.68
CA SER A 447 21.75 11.53 -15.87
C SER A 447 21.02 10.23 -15.57
N PHE A 448 19.98 9.94 -16.34
CA PHE A 448 19.29 8.65 -16.34
C PHE A 448 19.66 7.83 -17.59
N ASN A 449 19.85 6.52 -17.45
CA ASN A 449 19.97 5.61 -18.60
C ASN A 449 18.56 5.15 -18.98
N CYS A 450 18.04 5.65 -20.11
CA CYS A 450 16.68 5.39 -20.56
C CYS A 450 16.72 4.44 -21.77
N CYS A 451 16.01 3.31 -21.70
CA CYS A 451 15.96 2.30 -22.76
C CYS A 451 14.52 2.00 -23.18
N ALA A 452 14.30 1.82 -24.48
CA ALA A 452 13.04 1.28 -24.99
C ALA A 452 12.91 -0.20 -24.64
N MET A 453 11.67 -0.67 -24.44
CA MET A 453 11.34 -2.07 -24.22
C MET A 453 10.71 -2.62 -25.51
N LYS A 454 11.31 -3.68 -26.09
CA LYS A 454 10.86 -4.26 -27.37
C LYS A 454 10.43 -5.71 -27.19
N HIS A 455 9.39 -6.11 -27.92
CA HIS A 455 9.08 -7.52 -28.15
C HIS A 455 9.84 -8.04 -29.38
N VAL A 456 10.10 -9.35 -29.41
CA VAL A 456 10.63 -10.10 -30.56
C VAL A 456 9.49 -10.81 -31.30
#